data_AF-A0A7Y2YKI0-F1
#
_entry.id   AF-A0A7Y2YKI0-F1
#
_cell.length_a   1.000
_cell.length_b   1.000
_cell.length_c   1.000
_cell.angle_alpha   90.00
_cell.angle_beta   90.00
_cell.angle_gamma   90.00
#
_symmetry.space_group_name_H-M   'P 1'
#
loop_
_entity.id
_entity.type
_entity.pdbx_description
1 polymer ?
#
loop_
_entity_poly.entity_id
_entity_poly.type
_entity_poly.pdbx_seq_one_letter_code
_entity_poly.pdbx_strand_id
1 'polypeptide(L)'
;MHSALCRRLGIDFPLFAFSHCRDVAAAVSRAGGMGVFGAVTLTPDELETELAWIDEHVDGRPYGVDLIVPKRIEGRDSERSDEEWLAGLPETHKSFAAGVLERAGLTAEGLEEDRRAKVRFARNLQAGGAEKLLDVAFSHPIGLIANALGVPPPAMLERGKAAGVPVAALVGSREHAVAQIEAGVDILVAAGG
;
A
#
# COMPACT_ATOMS: atom_id res chain seq x y z
N MET A 1 27.45 1.30 -1.03
CA MET A 1 27.63 0.64 -2.36
C MET A 1 27.05 1.58 -3.41
N HIS A 2 27.81 2.05 -4.41
CA HIS A 2 27.36 3.17 -5.28
C HIS A 2 26.62 2.72 -6.56
N SER A 3 25.45 2.09 -6.41
CA SER A 3 24.60 1.77 -7.57
C SER A 3 23.87 3.02 -8.09
N ALA A 4 23.39 2.98 -9.35
CA ALA A 4 22.55 4.05 -9.89
C ALA A 4 21.24 4.18 -9.10
N LEU A 5 20.69 3.05 -8.63
CA LEU A 5 19.48 3.02 -7.81
C LEU A 5 19.69 3.69 -6.44
N CYS A 6 20.82 3.39 -5.77
CA CYS A 6 21.21 4.05 -4.52
C CYS A 6 21.32 5.57 -4.69
N ARG A 7 21.98 6.04 -5.75
CA ARG A 7 22.11 7.49 -6.03
C ARG A 7 20.77 8.14 -6.32
N ARG A 8 19.90 7.48 -7.08
CA ARG A 8 18.57 8.00 -7.43
C ARG A 8 17.68 8.15 -6.20
N LEU A 9 17.74 7.19 -5.28
CA LEU A 9 16.86 7.13 -4.11
C LEU A 9 17.45 7.73 -2.84
N GLY A 10 18.72 8.16 -2.84
CA GLY A 10 19.37 8.72 -1.64
C GLY A 10 19.65 7.70 -0.54
N ILE A 11 19.87 6.42 -0.89
CA ILE A 11 20.13 5.32 0.07
C ILE A 11 21.57 4.79 -0.05
N ASP A 12 22.09 4.21 1.03
CA ASP A 12 23.48 3.73 1.15
C ASP A 12 23.66 2.30 0.59
N PHE A 13 22.61 1.48 0.71
CA PHE A 13 22.57 0.09 0.26
C PHE A 13 21.27 -0.19 -0.52
N PRO A 14 21.30 -1.03 -1.57
CA PRO A 14 20.13 -1.37 -2.36
C PRO A 14 19.26 -2.43 -1.65
N LEU A 15 18.86 -2.15 -0.41
CA LEU A 15 18.01 -3.01 0.42
C LEU A 15 16.68 -2.30 0.62
N PHE A 16 15.60 -2.97 0.23
CA PHE A 16 14.23 -2.50 0.37
C PHE A 16 13.50 -3.43 1.32
N ALA A 17 12.92 -2.90 2.39
CA ALA A 17 12.22 -3.68 3.39
C ALA A 17 10.74 -3.29 3.41
N PHE A 18 9.90 -4.11 2.80
CA PHE A 18 8.46 -3.99 2.92
C PHE A 18 8.02 -4.42 4.34
N SER A 19 7.22 -3.59 4.99
CA SER A 19 6.68 -3.87 6.33
C SER A 19 5.36 -3.15 6.58
N HIS A 20 4.45 -3.79 7.31
CA HIS A 20 3.26 -3.15 7.88
C HIS A 20 3.53 -2.51 9.27
N CYS A 21 4.75 -2.65 9.78
CA CYS A 21 5.18 -2.00 11.02
C CYS A 21 6.05 -0.78 10.68
N ARG A 22 5.57 0.40 11.08
CA ARG A 22 6.25 1.69 10.90
C ARG A 22 7.65 1.70 11.49
N ASP A 23 7.85 1.08 12.66
CA ASP A 23 9.13 1.01 13.35
C ASP A 23 10.19 0.29 12.52
N VAL A 24 9.80 -0.78 11.82
CA VAL A 24 10.69 -1.52 10.92
C VAL A 24 11.04 -0.68 9.70
N ALA A 25 10.06 0.01 9.09
CA ALA A 25 10.33 0.89 7.96
C ALA A 25 11.30 2.02 8.34
N ALA A 26 11.03 2.70 9.45
CA ALA A 26 11.89 3.77 9.96
C ALA A 26 13.30 3.28 10.31
N ALA A 27 13.42 2.13 11.00
CA ALA A 27 14.71 1.55 11.35
C ALA A 27 15.56 1.20 10.10
N VAL A 28 14.94 0.65 9.05
CA VAL A 28 15.65 0.32 7.81
C VAL A 28 16.11 1.57 7.09
N SER A 29 15.26 2.60 7.00
CA SER A 29 15.64 3.89 6.41
C SER A 29 16.81 4.54 7.15
N ARG A 30 16.79 4.56 8.50
CA ARG A 30 17.91 5.06 9.31
C ARG A 30 19.20 4.26 9.13
N ALA A 31 19.09 2.95 8.90
CA ALA A 31 20.22 2.09 8.63
C ALA A 31 20.82 2.25 7.21
N GLY A 32 20.25 3.13 6.38
CA GLY A 32 20.74 3.43 5.03
C GLY A 32 20.14 2.56 3.93
N GLY A 33 19.09 1.79 4.23
CA GLY A 33 18.23 1.12 3.24
C GLY A 33 17.00 1.97 2.89
N MET A 34 16.02 1.34 2.24
CA MET A 34 14.70 1.90 1.96
C MET A 34 13.65 1.10 2.74
N GLY A 35 13.16 1.62 3.87
CA GLY A 35 11.95 1.09 4.48
C GLY A 35 10.75 1.40 3.61
N VAL A 36 9.89 0.41 3.32
CA VAL A 36 8.68 0.60 2.50
C VAL A 36 7.46 0.22 3.34
N PHE A 37 6.66 1.23 3.71
CA PHE A 37 5.51 1.05 4.58
C PHE A 37 4.26 0.64 3.80
N GLY A 38 3.74 -0.56 4.09
CA GLY A 38 2.54 -1.09 3.45
C GLY A 38 1.26 -0.55 4.10
N ALA A 39 0.55 0.32 3.40
CA ALA A 39 -0.51 1.17 3.95
C ALA A 39 -1.94 0.85 3.45
N VAL A 40 -2.12 -0.21 2.64
CA VAL A 40 -3.39 -0.50 1.96
C VAL A 40 -4.60 -0.69 2.91
N THR A 41 -4.39 -1.09 4.16
CA THR A 41 -5.47 -1.32 5.13
C THR A 41 -5.84 -0.10 5.97
N LEU A 42 -5.09 1.00 5.84
CA LEU A 42 -5.26 2.20 6.65
C LEU A 42 -6.30 3.14 6.05
N THR A 43 -6.99 3.86 6.91
CA THR A 43 -7.74 5.07 6.51
C THR A 43 -6.77 6.22 6.22
N PRO A 44 -7.21 7.30 5.53
CA PRO A 44 -6.37 8.48 5.32
C PRO A 44 -5.84 9.10 6.62
N ASP A 45 -6.66 9.20 7.66
CA ASP A 45 -6.26 9.78 8.95
C ASP A 45 -5.26 8.89 9.70
N GLU A 46 -5.43 7.56 9.62
CA GLU A 46 -4.45 6.61 10.14
C GLU A 46 -3.15 6.71 9.34
N LEU A 47 -3.21 6.76 8.01
CA LEU A 47 -2.02 6.90 7.17
C LEU A 47 -1.26 8.19 7.50
N GLU A 48 -1.93 9.32 7.62
CA GLU A 48 -1.33 10.59 8.04
C GLU A 48 -0.61 10.43 9.39
N THR A 49 -1.28 9.82 10.37
CA THR A 49 -0.70 9.58 11.70
C THR A 49 0.57 8.70 11.62
N GLU A 50 0.53 7.66 10.79
CA GLU A 50 1.66 6.75 10.62
C GLU A 50 2.83 7.40 9.87
N LEU A 51 2.56 8.15 8.80
CA LEU A 51 3.60 8.82 8.02
C LEU A 51 4.23 10.00 8.77
N ALA A 52 3.42 10.79 9.49
CA ALA A 52 3.95 11.84 10.37
C ALA A 52 4.90 11.26 11.42
N TRP A 53 4.56 10.10 12.00
CA TRP A 53 5.46 9.40 12.90
C TRP A 53 6.73 8.95 12.19
N ILE A 54 6.63 8.35 10.99
CA ILE A 54 7.82 7.91 10.24
C ILE A 54 8.73 9.10 9.93
N ASP A 55 8.19 10.23 9.49
CA ASP A 55 8.95 11.46 9.18
C ASP A 55 9.82 11.91 10.36
N GLU A 56 9.27 11.88 11.58
CA GLU A 56 9.99 12.22 12.81
C GLU A 56 11.05 11.17 13.20
N HIS A 57 10.94 9.94 12.69
CA HIS A 57 11.73 8.79 13.12
C HIS A 57 12.68 8.25 12.03
N VAL A 58 12.85 8.94 10.90
CA VAL A 58 13.79 8.56 9.84
C VAL A 58 15.09 9.36 9.81
N ASP A 59 15.26 10.35 10.70
CA ASP A 59 16.45 11.23 10.73
C ASP A 59 16.74 11.90 9.36
N GLY A 60 15.68 12.25 8.62
CA GLY A 60 15.76 12.81 7.27
C GLY A 60 16.17 11.82 6.18
N ARG A 61 16.27 10.52 6.48
CA ARG A 61 16.52 9.48 5.48
C ARG A 61 15.25 9.14 4.69
N PRO A 62 15.37 8.80 3.40
CA PRO A 62 14.21 8.48 2.57
C PRO A 62 13.56 7.17 3.00
N TYR A 63 12.24 7.11 2.86
CA TYR A 63 11.43 5.90 2.99
C TYR A 63 10.39 5.83 1.87
N GLY A 64 9.80 4.67 1.67
CA GLY A 64 8.78 4.44 0.66
C GLY A 64 7.42 4.11 1.27
N VAL A 65 6.39 4.27 0.46
CA VAL A 65 5.01 3.87 0.79
C VAL A 65 4.51 2.90 -0.28
N ASP A 66 3.90 1.80 0.14
CA ASP A 66 3.25 0.82 -0.74
C ASP A 66 1.73 0.90 -0.57
N LEU A 67 1.05 1.11 -1.70
CA LEU A 67 -0.40 1.17 -1.83
C LEU A 67 -0.87 0.20 -2.91
N ILE A 68 -2.17 -0.08 -2.89
CA ILE A 68 -2.83 -0.78 -3.99
C ILE A 68 -3.79 0.20 -4.65
N VAL A 69 -3.43 0.66 -5.85
CA VAL A 69 -4.24 1.58 -6.62
C VAL A 69 -4.71 0.89 -7.91
N PRO A 70 -6.02 0.73 -8.13
CA PRO A 70 -6.53 0.08 -9.32
C PRO A 70 -6.20 0.88 -10.58
N LYS A 71 -5.93 0.17 -11.70
CA LYS A 71 -5.63 0.76 -13.01
C LYS A 71 -6.69 1.76 -13.50
N ARG A 72 -7.95 1.57 -13.10
CA ARG A 72 -9.05 2.50 -13.39
C ARG A 72 -9.57 3.08 -12.08
N ILE A 73 -9.36 4.37 -11.90
CA ILE A 73 -10.02 5.22 -10.89
C ILE A 73 -11.45 5.59 -11.39
N GLU A 74 -12.02 4.80 -12.30
CA GLU A 74 -13.38 4.99 -12.81
C GLU A 74 -14.27 3.91 -12.19
N GLY A 75 -14.89 4.27 -11.07
CA GLY A 75 -15.88 3.48 -10.37
C GLY A 75 -16.76 4.44 -9.59
N ARG A 76 -18.07 4.17 -9.55
CA ARG A 76 -18.97 4.91 -8.66
C ARG A 76 -18.51 4.58 -7.24
N ASP A 77 -18.01 5.56 -6.51
CA ASP A 77 -17.80 5.41 -5.08
C ASP A 77 -19.11 4.91 -4.49
N SER A 78 -19.03 3.83 -3.73
CA SER A 78 -20.18 3.40 -2.96
C SER A 78 -20.37 4.43 -1.85
N GLU A 79 -21.47 5.18 -1.88
CA GLU A 79 -21.86 6.07 -0.76
C GLU A 79 -22.11 5.29 0.54
N ARG A 80 -22.18 3.95 0.47
CA ARG A 80 -22.43 3.11 1.65
C ARG A 80 -21.30 3.16 2.67
N SER A 81 -21.65 3.30 3.95
CA SER A 81 -20.73 3.20 5.07
C SER A 81 -20.20 1.78 5.28
N ASP A 82 -19.12 1.65 6.06
CA ASP A 82 -18.56 0.34 6.40
C ASP A 82 -19.60 -0.55 7.12
N GLU A 83 -20.44 0.04 7.98
CA GLU A 83 -21.53 -0.67 8.65
C GLU A 83 -22.60 -1.15 7.67
N GLU A 84 -22.95 -0.36 6.65
CA GLU A 84 -23.93 -0.75 5.63
C GLU A 84 -23.42 -1.90 4.76
N TRP A 85 -22.13 -1.90 4.44
CA TRP A 85 -21.48 -3.04 3.77
C TRP A 85 -21.52 -4.31 4.62
N LEU A 86 -21.24 -4.19 5.92
CA LEU A 86 -21.26 -5.33 6.86
C LEU A 86 -22.67 -5.84 7.13
N ALA A 87 -23.65 -4.94 7.20
CA ALA A 87 -25.06 -5.29 7.33
C ALA A 87 -25.59 -6.04 6.09
N GLY A 88 -25.02 -5.76 4.92
CA GLY A 88 -25.32 -6.47 3.68
C GLY A 88 -24.76 -7.89 3.58
N LEU A 89 -23.85 -8.30 4.47
CA LEU A 89 -23.28 -9.64 4.47
C LEU A 89 -24.31 -10.67 4.95
N PRO A 90 -24.68 -11.69 4.14
CA PRO A 90 -25.70 -12.66 4.53
C PRO A 90 -25.32 -13.42 5.81
N GLU A 91 -26.30 -13.61 6.70
CA GLU A 91 -26.08 -14.31 7.97
C GLU A 91 -25.55 -15.73 7.77
N THR A 92 -25.93 -16.39 6.66
CA THR A 92 -25.41 -17.71 6.28
C THR A 92 -23.89 -17.72 6.12
N HIS A 93 -23.28 -16.63 5.63
CA HIS A 93 -21.83 -16.52 5.50
C HIS A 93 -21.15 -16.25 6.85
N LYS A 94 -21.79 -15.45 7.71
CA LYS A 94 -21.29 -15.19 9.07
C LYS A 94 -21.27 -16.46 9.90
N SER A 95 -22.39 -17.19 9.91
CA SER A 95 -22.52 -18.48 10.59
C SER A 95 -21.61 -19.55 10.02
N PHE A 96 -21.40 -19.57 8.69
CA PHE A 96 -20.45 -20.51 8.08
C PHE A 96 -19.03 -20.28 8.60
N ALA A 97 -18.55 -19.03 8.61
CA ALA A 97 -17.21 -18.69 9.08
C ALA A 97 -17.02 -19.02 10.57
N ALA A 98 -17.99 -18.66 11.41
CA ALA A 98 -17.98 -19.03 12.83
C ALA A 98 -17.95 -20.56 13.02
N GLY A 99 -18.80 -21.29 12.27
CA GLY A 99 -18.86 -22.74 12.34
C GLY A 99 -17.58 -23.44 11.85
N VAL A 100 -16.78 -22.84 10.96
CA VAL A 100 -15.46 -23.37 10.60
C VAL A 100 -14.51 -23.33 11.80
N LEU A 101 -14.47 -22.22 12.53
CA LEU A 101 -13.63 -22.06 13.72
C LEU A 101 -14.09 -23.00 14.84
N GLU A 102 -15.39 -23.07 15.10
CA GLU A 102 -15.96 -23.96 16.12
C GLU A 102 -15.64 -25.44 15.85
N ARG A 103 -15.74 -25.89 14.59
CA ARG A 103 -15.35 -27.26 14.21
C ARG A 103 -13.86 -27.55 14.43
N ALA A 104 -13.03 -26.52 14.41
CA ALA A 104 -11.61 -26.61 14.74
C ALA A 104 -11.31 -26.42 16.24
N GLY A 105 -12.34 -26.23 17.09
CA GLY A 105 -12.20 -25.97 18.52
C GLY A 105 -11.71 -24.56 18.86
N LEU A 106 -11.86 -23.60 17.93
CA LEU A 106 -11.44 -22.21 18.09
C LEU A 106 -12.64 -21.29 18.37
N THR A 107 -12.40 -20.18 19.08
CA THR A 107 -13.40 -19.15 19.34
C THR A 107 -13.62 -18.28 18.10
N ALA A 108 -14.85 -17.80 17.90
CA ALA A 108 -15.19 -16.84 16.85
C ALA A 108 -14.90 -15.37 17.23
N GLU A 109 -14.25 -15.14 18.37
CA GLU A 109 -13.81 -13.81 18.81
C GLU A 109 -12.86 -13.19 17.77
N GLY A 110 -13.04 -11.90 17.48
CA GLY A 110 -12.24 -11.17 16.48
C GLY A 110 -12.80 -11.19 15.05
N LEU A 111 -13.71 -12.10 14.70
CA LEU A 111 -14.24 -12.18 13.33
C LEU A 111 -14.90 -10.88 12.83
N GLU A 112 -15.58 -10.15 13.72
CA GLU A 112 -16.19 -8.86 13.35
C GLU A 112 -15.14 -7.78 13.05
N GLU A 113 -14.02 -7.80 13.75
CA GLU A 113 -12.91 -6.88 13.50
C GLU A 113 -12.20 -7.21 12.19
N ASP A 114 -11.96 -8.49 11.94
CA ASP A 114 -11.43 -8.99 10.67
C ASP A 114 -12.33 -8.58 9.50
N ARG A 115 -13.66 -8.73 9.64
CA ARG A 115 -14.63 -8.30 8.63
C ARG A 115 -14.54 -6.80 8.35
N ARG A 116 -14.49 -5.96 9.40
CA ARG A 116 -14.27 -4.51 9.24
C ARG A 116 -12.97 -4.21 8.50
N ALA A 117 -11.87 -4.89 8.83
CA ALA A 117 -10.59 -4.71 8.15
C ALA A 117 -10.68 -5.08 6.66
N LYS A 118 -11.41 -6.14 6.30
CA LYS A 118 -11.65 -6.54 4.89
C LYS A 118 -12.52 -5.53 4.14
N VAL A 119 -13.53 -4.95 4.79
CA VAL A 119 -14.36 -3.89 4.18
C VAL A 119 -13.52 -2.64 3.93
N ARG A 120 -12.70 -2.21 4.89
CA ARG A 120 -11.78 -1.08 4.71
C ARG A 120 -10.81 -1.32 3.55
N PHE A 121 -10.18 -2.50 3.50
CA PHE A 121 -9.33 -2.90 2.38
C PHE A 121 -10.09 -2.77 1.05
N ALA A 122 -11.29 -3.34 0.94
CA ALA A 122 -12.09 -3.26 -0.29
C ALA A 122 -12.45 -1.82 -0.68
N ARG A 123 -12.72 -0.95 0.29
CA ARG A 123 -13.00 0.48 0.06
C ARG A 123 -11.77 1.24 -0.42
N ASN A 124 -10.59 0.95 0.14
CA ASN A 124 -9.33 1.57 -0.28
C ASN A 124 -8.94 1.17 -1.71
N LEU A 125 -9.41 0.02 -2.19
CA LEU A 125 -9.30 -0.39 -3.60
C LEU A 125 -10.28 0.34 -4.52
N GLN A 126 -11.22 1.13 -4.00
CA GLN A 126 -12.10 1.98 -4.83
C GLN A 126 -11.39 3.27 -5.21
N ALA A 127 -11.87 3.90 -6.28
CA ALA A 127 -11.33 5.12 -6.84
C ALA A 127 -11.13 6.23 -5.79
N GLY A 128 -12.19 6.62 -5.08
CA GLY A 128 -12.11 7.70 -4.08
C GLY A 128 -11.29 7.33 -2.84
N GLY A 129 -11.21 6.04 -2.49
CA GLY A 129 -10.36 5.57 -1.39
C GLY A 129 -8.88 5.68 -1.74
N ALA A 130 -8.50 5.17 -2.91
CA ALA A 130 -7.13 5.18 -3.36
C ALA A 130 -6.60 6.61 -3.62
N GLU A 131 -7.43 7.50 -4.15
CA GLU A 131 -7.05 8.90 -4.39
C GLU A 131 -6.71 9.63 -3.07
N LYS A 132 -7.52 9.44 -2.03
CA LYS A 132 -7.27 10.02 -0.71
C LYS A 132 -5.98 9.49 -0.07
N LEU A 133 -5.67 8.21 -0.25
CA LEU A 133 -4.43 7.63 0.24
C LEU A 133 -3.22 8.17 -0.53
N LEU A 134 -3.35 8.39 -1.84
CA LEU A 134 -2.32 9.06 -2.63
C LEU A 134 -2.11 10.52 -2.20
N ASP A 135 -3.19 11.27 -1.93
CA ASP A 135 -3.10 12.64 -1.43
C ASP A 135 -2.27 12.72 -0.15
N VAL A 136 -2.56 11.84 0.82
CA VAL A 136 -1.79 11.75 2.06
C VAL A 136 -0.35 11.30 1.77
N ALA A 137 -0.14 10.21 1.03
CA ALA A 137 1.22 9.74 0.76
C ALA A 137 2.13 10.82 0.12
N PHE A 138 1.58 11.64 -0.79
CA PHE A 138 2.32 12.71 -1.45
C PHE A 138 2.40 14.04 -0.65
N SER A 139 1.67 14.19 0.46
CA SER A 139 1.89 15.32 1.39
C SER A 139 3.10 15.11 2.29
N HIS A 140 3.60 13.88 2.39
CA HIS A 140 4.79 13.51 3.14
C HIS A 140 6.06 13.44 2.25
N PRO A 141 7.27 13.59 2.82
CA PRO A 141 8.54 13.56 2.10
C PRO A 141 8.97 12.13 1.72
N ILE A 142 8.09 11.36 1.10
CA ILE A 142 8.38 9.99 0.64
C ILE A 142 9.44 10.01 -0.46
N GLY A 143 10.37 9.05 -0.42
CA GLY A 143 11.41 8.86 -1.43
C GLY A 143 11.06 7.82 -2.51
N LEU A 144 9.94 7.11 -2.34
CA LEU A 144 9.47 6.06 -3.24
C LEU A 144 7.97 5.85 -3.03
N ILE A 145 7.23 5.60 -4.11
CA ILE A 145 5.87 5.06 -4.00
C ILE A 145 5.74 3.77 -4.80
N ALA A 146 5.21 2.71 -4.20
CA ALA A 146 5.05 1.41 -4.81
C ALA A 146 3.56 1.09 -5.03
N ASN A 147 3.24 0.52 -6.20
CA ASN A 147 1.94 -0.07 -6.47
C ASN A 147 2.04 -1.60 -6.47
N ALA A 148 1.35 -2.25 -5.53
CA ALA A 148 1.42 -3.69 -5.36
C ALA A 148 0.52 -4.50 -6.33
N LEU A 149 -0.42 -3.86 -7.05
CA LEU A 149 -1.32 -4.56 -7.98
C LEU A 149 -1.46 -3.88 -9.34
N GLY A 150 -0.95 -4.54 -10.37
CA GLY A 150 -1.16 -4.14 -11.76
C GLY A 150 -0.45 -2.83 -12.12
N VAL A 151 -0.84 -2.29 -13.28
CA VAL A 151 -0.27 -1.04 -13.80
C VAL A 151 -0.75 0.14 -12.96
N PRO A 152 0.15 0.96 -12.38
CA PRO A 152 -0.24 2.18 -11.68
C PRO A 152 -1.13 3.05 -12.56
N PRO A 153 -2.17 3.70 -12.02
CA PRO A 153 -2.97 4.63 -12.81
C PRO A 153 -2.12 5.84 -13.23
N PRO A 154 -2.49 6.52 -14.35
CA PRO A 154 -1.80 7.73 -14.81
C PRO A 154 -1.62 8.79 -13.71
N ALA A 155 -2.64 9.00 -12.87
CA ALA A 155 -2.59 9.99 -11.79
C ALA A 155 -1.44 9.74 -10.81
N MET A 156 -1.16 8.47 -10.47
CA MET A 156 -0.05 8.11 -9.58
C MET A 156 1.31 8.39 -10.23
N LEU A 157 1.46 8.12 -11.53
CA LEU A 157 2.68 8.39 -12.29
C LEU A 157 2.92 9.90 -12.46
N GLU A 158 1.87 10.66 -12.75
CA GLU A 158 1.93 12.12 -12.88
C GLU A 158 2.32 12.79 -11.56
N ARG A 159 1.71 12.36 -10.45
CA ARG A 159 2.07 12.83 -9.09
C ARG A 159 3.51 12.48 -8.72
N GLY A 160 3.93 11.24 -8.98
CA GLY A 160 5.31 10.80 -8.77
C GLY A 160 6.30 11.69 -9.52
N LYS A 161 6.04 11.93 -10.81
CA LYS A 161 6.86 12.83 -11.64
C LYS A 161 6.87 14.27 -11.13
N ALA A 162 5.72 14.81 -10.74
CA ALA A 162 5.59 16.18 -10.25
C ALA A 162 6.33 16.39 -8.91
N ALA A 163 6.30 15.38 -8.03
CA ALA A 163 6.98 15.40 -6.73
C ALA A 163 8.45 14.96 -6.79
N GLY A 164 8.92 14.44 -7.94
CA GLY A 164 10.24 13.84 -8.04
C GLY A 164 10.39 12.51 -7.31
N VAL A 165 9.28 11.83 -7.02
CA VAL A 165 9.20 10.55 -6.31
C VAL A 165 9.09 9.42 -7.34
N PRO A 166 10.07 8.51 -7.42
CA PRO A 166 10.00 7.37 -8.32
C PRO A 166 8.81 6.45 -8.00
N VAL A 167 8.15 5.97 -9.05
CA VAL A 167 7.08 4.97 -8.94
C VAL A 167 7.63 3.58 -9.18
N ALA A 168 7.45 2.69 -8.20
CA ALA A 168 7.74 1.26 -8.32
C ALA A 168 6.47 0.46 -8.58
N ALA A 169 6.59 -0.65 -9.32
CA ALA A 169 5.48 -1.57 -9.49
C ALA A 169 5.95 -3.03 -9.50
N LEU A 170 5.14 -3.90 -8.90
CA LEU A 170 5.40 -5.33 -8.84
C LEU A 170 5.15 -6.00 -10.19
N VAL A 171 6.04 -6.93 -10.55
CA VAL A 171 5.95 -7.73 -11.78
C VAL A 171 6.18 -9.20 -11.47
N GLY A 172 5.19 -10.04 -11.82
CA GLY A 172 5.28 -11.50 -11.70
C GLY A 172 5.46 -12.24 -13.02
N SER A 173 5.41 -11.54 -14.16
CA SER A 173 5.63 -12.13 -15.49
C SER A 173 6.26 -11.14 -16.45
N ARG A 174 6.72 -11.63 -17.61
CA ARG A 174 7.28 -10.79 -18.68
C ARG A 174 6.25 -9.80 -19.20
N GLU A 175 5.00 -10.24 -19.36
CA GLU A 175 3.89 -9.42 -19.86
C GLU A 175 3.58 -8.28 -18.90
N HIS A 176 3.63 -8.55 -17.59
CA HIS A 176 3.54 -7.50 -16.57
C HIS A 176 4.68 -6.50 -16.70
N ALA A 177 5.93 -6.95 -16.82
CA ALA A 177 7.07 -6.06 -16.97
C ALA A 177 6.98 -5.15 -18.20
N VAL A 178 6.58 -5.68 -19.36
CA VAL A 178 6.36 -4.89 -20.58
C VAL A 178 5.28 -3.83 -20.35
N ALA A 179 4.15 -4.20 -19.77
CA ALA A 179 3.06 -3.26 -19.50
C ALA A 179 3.46 -2.13 -18.54
N GLN A 180 4.28 -2.43 -17.52
CA GLN A 180 4.80 -1.40 -16.60
C GLN A 180 5.79 -0.44 -17.28
N ILE A 181 6.66 -0.97 -18.15
CA ILE A 181 7.61 -0.15 -18.92
C ILE A 181 6.86 0.79 -19.87
N GLU A 182 5.86 0.27 -20.59
CA GLU A 182 5.02 1.07 -21.50
C GLU A 182 4.24 2.16 -20.76
N ALA A 183 3.85 1.90 -19.50
CA ALA A 183 3.20 2.89 -18.65
C ALA A 183 4.17 3.95 -18.10
N GLY A 184 5.48 3.74 -18.18
CA GLY A 184 6.49 4.67 -17.67
C GLY A 184 6.83 4.49 -16.19
N VAL A 185 6.68 3.28 -15.64
CA VAL A 185 7.13 2.94 -14.28
C VAL A 185 8.65 3.07 -14.17
N ASP A 186 9.12 3.64 -13.07
CA ASP A 186 10.53 3.93 -12.84
C ASP A 186 11.34 2.72 -12.37
N ILE A 187 10.73 1.88 -11.53
CA ILE A 187 11.37 0.75 -10.87
C ILE A 187 10.45 -0.48 -10.97
N LEU A 188 10.96 -1.57 -11.53
CA LEU A 188 10.26 -2.86 -11.53
C LEU A 188 10.72 -3.70 -10.35
N VAL A 189 9.76 -4.19 -9.55
CA VAL A 189 10.01 -5.14 -8.47
C VAL A 189 9.65 -6.54 -8.98
N ALA A 190 10.65 -7.30 -9.38
CA ALA A 190 10.47 -8.68 -9.83
C ALA A 190 10.13 -9.59 -8.65
N ALA A 191 8.84 -9.92 -8.50
CA ALA A 191 8.34 -10.81 -7.47
C ALA A 191 8.39 -12.25 -7.99
N GLY A 192 9.37 -13.02 -7.49
CA GLY A 192 9.53 -14.43 -7.85
C GLY A 192 8.45 -15.32 -7.24
N GLY A 193 8.02 -16.33 -8.00
CA GLY A 193 7.07 -17.37 -7.63
C GLY A 193 7.20 -18.56 -8.58
#